data_AF-A0A815LNZ3-F1
#
_entry.id   AF-A0A815LNZ3-F1
#
_cell.length_a   1.000
_cell.length_b   1.000
_cell.length_c   1.000
_cell.angle_alpha   90.00
_cell.angle_beta   90.00
_cell.angle_gamma   90.00
#
_symmetry.space_group_name_H-M   'P 1'
#
loop_
_entity.id
_entity.type
_entity.pdbx_description
1 polymer ?
#
loop_
_entity_poly.entity_id
_entity_poly.type
_entity_poly.pdbx_seq_one_letter_code
_entity_poly.pdbx_strand_id
1 'polypeptide(L)'
;MKFFVIFSATLFFALILSIKAHTPGTVTVDSLTFDKVVRNFDVVLAKFDDKYPYGDNQDQFKKFAESAANTKNLLLVEIPITDYGEKENEQLGAEYKVTKADFPAYKLFLKGKSKPIDHTGDKTEDGLKQFLSQHTNLWFGLPGTLEALDRLAREYFDVSSAADETNQKTLLEKAREQVKGFVDKKEQKSGESYIKIMEAVAKQGVDFLKREGRRVQNLLKGKITDTKKEELQHRSNILLSFKSLKESVTDTLDAAKDTVVDAAEKVKEAVTGEKDL
;
A
#
# COMPACT_ATOMS: atom_id res chain seq x y z
N MET A 1 28.88 -38.96 -44.37
CA MET A 1 28.29 -37.60 -44.42
C MET A 1 27.35 -37.44 -43.23
N LYS A 2 27.90 -36.96 -42.12
CA LYS A 2 27.25 -36.77 -40.81
C LYS A 2 27.60 -35.36 -40.32
N PHE A 3 27.32 -34.31 -41.10
CA PHE A 3 27.69 -32.92 -40.74
C PHE A 3 26.87 -31.92 -41.58
N PHE A 4 25.56 -31.90 -41.38
CA PHE A 4 24.56 -30.94 -41.87
C PHE A 4 23.24 -31.70 -41.62
N VAL A 5 22.47 -31.50 -40.57
CA VAL A 5 21.66 -30.33 -40.24
C VAL A 5 21.33 -30.47 -38.75
N ILE A 6 22.27 -30.13 -37.88
CA ILE A 6 22.04 -30.01 -36.42
C ILE A 6 21.82 -28.52 -36.06
N PHE A 7 21.63 -27.66 -37.06
CA PHE A 7 21.51 -26.21 -36.91
C PHE A 7 20.05 -25.70 -36.88
N SER A 8 19.10 -26.56 -36.50
CA SER A 8 17.66 -26.21 -36.44
C SER A 8 17.05 -26.32 -35.05
N ALA A 9 17.86 -26.57 -34.00
CA ALA A 9 17.36 -26.88 -32.66
C ALA A 9 17.91 -25.95 -31.55
N THR A 10 18.60 -24.85 -31.91
CA THR A 10 19.21 -23.90 -30.96
C THR A 10 18.92 -22.44 -31.33
N LEU A 11 17.68 -22.12 -31.68
CA LEU A 11 17.19 -20.74 -31.72
C LEU A 11 15.69 -20.66 -31.43
N PHE A 12 15.27 -21.31 -30.34
CA PHE A 12 13.93 -21.14 -29.78
C PHE A 12 14.02 -21.00 -28.25
N PHE A 13 15.00 -20.21 -27.81
CA PHE A 13 15.21 -19.88 -26.40
C PHE A 13 15.62 -18.42 -26.24
N ALA A 14 14.77 -17.52 -26.74
CA ALA A 14 14.78 -16.11 -26.36
C ALA A 14 13.52 -15.49 -26.98
N LEU A 15 12.45 -15.44 -26.19
CA LEU A 15 11.58 -14.27 -26.00
C LEU A 15 10.25 -14.73 -25.39
N ILE A 16 10.30 -15.31 -24.18
CA ILE A 16 9.16 -15.13 -23.28
C ILE A 16 9.29 -13.70 -22.78
N LEU A 17 8.88 -12.74 -23.61
CA LEU A 17 8.48 -11.42 -23.12
C LEU A 17 7.37 -11.73 -22.13
N SER A 18 7.71 -11.70 -20.83
CA SER A 18 6.69 -11.59 -19.79
C SER A 18 5.86 -10.38 -20.15
N ILE A 19 4.63 -10.60 -20.62
CA ILE A 19 3.61 -9.56 -20.77
C ILE A 19 3.25 -9.14 -19.34
N LYS A 20 4.11 -8.33 -18.72
CA LYS A 20 3.87 -7.63 -17.45
C LYS A 20 3.32 -6.23 -17.72
N ALA A 21 2.53 -6.07 -18.78
CA ALA A 21 1.84 -4.82 -19.07
C ALA A 21 0.67 -4.57 -18.11
N HIS A 22 0.22 -5.60 -17.37
CA HIS A 22 -0.89 -5.50 -16.44
C HIS A 22 -0.41 -5.23 -15.01
N THR A 23 -0.78 -4.08 -14.44
CA THR A 23 -0.57 -3.78 -13.02
C THR A 23 -1.63 -4.51 -12.16
N PRO A 24 -1.23 -5.41 -11.25
CA PRO A 24 -2.18 -6.05 -10.34
C PRO A 24 -3.00 -5.00 -9.55
N GLY A 25 -4.30 -5.25 -9.36
CA GLY A 25 -5.19 -4.32 -8.66
C GLY A 25 -5.76 -3.18 -9.53
N THR A 26 -5.49 -3.19 -10.84
CA THR A 26 -6.04 -2.23 -11.81
C THR A 26 -6.90 -2.93 -12.86
N VAL A 27 -7.77 -2.17 -13.51
CA VAL A 27 -8.58 -2.63 -14.65
C VAL A 27 -8.20 -1.82 -15.88
N THR A 28 -7.69 -2.50 -16.91
CA THR A 28 -7.48 -1.87 -18.21
C THR A 28 -8.81 -1.73 -18.94
N VAL A 29 -9.10 -0.53 -19.44
CA VAL A 29 -10.35 -0.25 -20.16
C VAL A 29 -10.09 0.45 -21.49
N ASP A 30 -11.10 0.44 -22.34
CA ASP A 30 -11.12 1.09 -23.64
C ASP A 30 -12.28 2.09 -23.76
N SER A 31 -12.36 2.78 -24.90
CA SER A 31 -13.47 3.71 -25.23
C SER A 31 -14.88 3.13 -25.09
N LEU A 32 -15.07 1.81 -25.23
CA LEU A 32 -16.39 1.17 -25.17
C LEU A 32 -16.78 0.73 -23.75
N THR A 33 -15.79 0.53 -22.89
CA THR A 33 -15.93 0.01 -21.53
C THR A 33 -15.75 1.08 -20.47
N PHE A 34 -14.96 2.13 -20.73
CA PHE A 34 -14.63 3.19 -19.78
C PHE A 34 -15.88 3.78 -19.13
N ASP A 35 -16.85 4.24 -19.93
CA ASP A 35 -18.09 4.83 -19.43
C ASP A 35 -18.94 3.86 -18.60
N LYS A 36 -18.95 2.57 -18.98
CA LYS A 36 -19.71 1.54 -18.26
C LYS A 36 -19.07 1.25 -16.91
N VAL A 37 -17.75 1.30 -16.84
CA VAL A 37 -17.00 1.08 -15.60
C VAL A 37 -17.16 2.29 -14.69
N VAL A 38 -16.81 3.50 -15.15
CA VAL A 38 -16.79 4.72 -14.33
C VAL A 38 -18.15 5.03 -13.70
N ARG A 39 -19.26 4.79 -14.40
CA ARG A 39 -20.61 5.09 -13.89
C ARG A 39 -21.08 4.20 -12.74
N ASN A 40 -20.48 3.03 -12.56
CA ASN A 40 -20.92 2.04 -11.57
C ASN A 40 -20.17 2.12 -10.24
N PHE A 41 -19.05 2.85 -10.18
CA PHE A 41 -18.23 2.98 -8.98
C PHE A 41 -18.34 4.38 -8.39
N ASP A 42 -18.23 4.49 -7.07
CA ASP A 42 -18.35 5.78 -6.38
C ASP A 42 -17.09 6.64 -6.57
N VAL A 43 -15.91 6.00 -6.56
CA VAL A 43 -14.61 6.64 -6.78
C VAL A 43 -13.79 5.83 -7.78
N VAL A 44 -13.35 6.47 -8.86
CA VAL A 44 -12.46 5.88 -9.86
C VAL A 44 -11.26 6.78 -10.10
N LEU A 45 -10.05 6.24 -9.92
CA LEU A 45 -8.82 6.89 -10.35
C LEU A 45 -8.40 6.30 -11.70
N ALA A 46 -8.48 7.10 -12.76
CA ALA A 46 -8.06 6.71 -14.10
C ALA A 46 -6.63 7.21 -14.38
N LYS A 47 -5.77 6.31 -14.83
CA LYS A 47 -4.42 6.59 -15.33
C LYS A 47 -4.43 6.51 -16.86
N PHE A 48 -4.23 7.66 -17.49
CA PHE A 48 -3.98 7.77 -18.93
C PHE A 48 -2.48 7.71 -19.17
N ASP A 49 -2.04 6.75 -19.97
CA ASP A 49 -0.62 6.49 -20.17
C ASP A 49 -0.38 5.79 -21.51
N ASP A 50 0.90 5.57 -21.84
CA ASP A 50 1.28 4.72 -22.96
C ASP A 50 0.82 3.25 -22.72
N LYS A 51 0.71 2.46 -23.78
CA LYS A 51 0.34 1.04 -23.73
C LYS A 51 1.34 0.18 -22.95
N TYR A 52 2.60 0.60 -22.93
CA TYR A 52 3.67 -0.09 -22.21
C TYR A 52 4.42 0.91 -21.31
N PRO A 53 3.78 1.36 -20.21
CA PRO A 53 4.37 2.35 -19.34
C PRO A 53 5.56 1.76 -18.56
N TYR A 54 6.61 2.55 -18.38
CA TYR A 54 7.83 2.16 -17.67
C TYR A 54 8.42 3.34 -16.89
N GLY A 55 9.44 3.05 -16.08
CA GLY A 55 10.15 4.04 -15.27
C GLY A 55 9.51 4.27 -13.89
N ASP A 56 10.09 5.23 -13.16
CA ASP A 56 9.80 5.43 -11.74
C ASP A 56 8.32 5.70 -11.46
N ASN A 57 7.65 6.49 -12.31
CA ASN A 57 6.22 6.78 -12.15
C ASN A 57 5.36 5.51 -12.25
N GLN A 58 5.71 4.58 -13.15
CA GLN A 58 4.98 3.32 -13.26
C GLN A 58 5.24 2.42 -12.05
N ASP A 59 6.45 2.39 -11.52
CA ASP A 59 6.77 1.60 -10.33
C ASP A 59 6.13 2.16 -9.06
N GLN A 60 6.03 3.49 -8.94
CA GLN A 60 5.26 4.15 -7.88
C GLN A 60 3.77 3.84 -8.01
N PHE A 61 3.22 3.82 -9.23
CA PHE A 61 1.82 3.47 -9.45
C PHE A 61 1.51 2.02 -9.09
N LYS A 62 2.42 1.06 -9.38
CA LYS A 62 2.26 -0.33 -8.94
C LYS A 62 2.19 -0.44 -7.41
N LYS A 63 3.10 0.23 -6.70
CA LYS A 63 3.08 0.26 -5.22
C LYS A 63 1.80 0.87 -4.69
N PHE A 64 1.37 1.97 -5.30
CA PHE A 64 0.10 2.59 -4.98
C PHE A 64 -1.08 1.63 -5.18
N ALA A 65 -1.15 0.93 -6.32
CA ALA A 65 -2.20 -0.04 -6.60
C ALA A 65 -2.23 -1.20 -5.60
N GLU A 66 -1.06 -1.71 -5.21
CA GLU A 66 -0.94 -2.72 -4.16
C GLU A 66 -1.43 -2.19 -2.80
N SER A 67 -1.06 -0.96 -2.44
CA SER A 67 -1.50 -0.32 -1.18
C SER A 67 -3.00 -0.04 -1.16
N ALA A 68 -3.55 0.34 -2.32
CA ALA A 68 -4.96 0.67 -2.51
C ALA A 68 -5.85 -0.58 -2.61
N ALA A 69 -5.28 -1.78 -2.76
CA ALA A 69 -6.03 -3.02 -2.94
C ALA A 69 -7.05 -3.31 -1.82
N ASN A 70 -6.78 -2.83 -0.60
CA ASN A 70 -7.67 -2.99 0.56
C ASN A 70 -8.61 -1.79 0.77
N THR A 71 -8.49 -0.74 -0.05
CA THR A 71 -9.34 0.46 0.04
C THR A 71 -10.68 0.17 -0.62
N LYS A 72 -11.72 0.02 0.21
CA LYS A 72 -13.08 -0.22 -0.29
C LYS A 72 -13.58 0.99 -1.09
N ASN A 73 -14.39 0.73 -2.11
CA ASN A 73 -15.03 1.74 -2.96
C ASN A 73 -14.08 2.59 -3.82
N LEU A 74 -12.81 2.19 -3.99
CA LEU A 74 -11.88 2.77 -4.95
C LEU A 74 -11.62 1.78 -6.10
N LEU A 75 -11.81 2.24 -7.33
CA LEU A 75 -11.39 1.50 -8.52
C LEU A 75 -10.21 2.20 -9.19
N LEU A 76 -9.18 1.42 -9.52
CA LEU A 76 -8.06 1.90 -10.32
C LEU A 76 -8.22 1.43 -11.76
N VAL A 77 -8.17 2.37 -12.69
CA VAL A 77 -8.38 2.13 -14.11
C VAL A 77 -7.17 2.58 -14.91
N GLU A 78 -6.70 1.74 -15.83
CA GLU A 78 -5.65 2.09 -16.78
C GLU A 78 -6.24 2.26 -18.18
N ILE A 79 -5.91 3.37 -18.84
CA ILE A 79 -6.35 3.70 -20.19
C ILE A 79 -5.09 3.82 -21.05
N PRO A 80 -4.68 2.72 -21.70
CA PRO A 80 -3.53 2.75 -22.59
C PRO A 80 -3.92 3.53 -23.86
N ILE A 81 -3.16 4.57 -24.17
CA ILE A 81 -3.32 5.34 -25.40
C ILE A 81 -2.17 5.01 -26.34
N THR A 82 -2.51 4.65 -27.58
CA THR A 82 -1.54 4.46 -28.66
C THR A 82 -1.82 5.43 -29.79
N ASP A 83 -0.76 5.96 -30.40
CA ASP A 83 -0.84 6.82 -31.59
C ASP A 83 -0.39 6.11 -32.87
N TYR A 84 0.15 4.89 -32.74
CA TYR A 84 0.57 4.03 -33.85
C TYR A 84 -0.34 2.81 -33.97
N GLY A 85 -0.55 2.33 -35.19
CA GLY A 85 -1.48 1.23 -35.48
C GLY A 85 -2.93 1.69 -35.51
N GLU A 86 -3.82 0.97 -34.80
CA GLU A 86 -5.27 1.24 -34.77
C GLU A 86 -5.67 2.44 -33.87
N LYS A 87 -4.69 3.14 -33.29
CA LYS A 87 -4.89 4.31 -32.43
C LYS A 87 -5.89 4.07 -31.30
N GLU A 88 -5.63 3.03 -30.50
CA GLU A 88 -6.46 2.67 -29.36
C GLU A 88 -6.57 3.84 -28.38
N ASN A 89 -7.81 4.16 -27.99
CA ASN A 89 -8.18 5.15 -26.96
C ASN A 89 -7.74 6.61 -27.21
N GLU A 90 -7.28 6.96 -28.42
CA GLU A 90 -6.96 8.36 -28.80
C GLU A 90 -8.17 9.29 -28.55
N GLN A 91 -9.39 8.80 -28.77
CA GLN A 91 -10.64 9.53 -28.53
C GLN A 91 -10.84 9.90 -27.06
N LEU A 92 -10.54 8.97 -26.12
CA LEU A 92 -10.61 9.25 -24.69
C LEU A 92 -9.53 10.27 -24.28
N GLY A 93 -8.32 10.16 -24.84
CA GLY A 93 -7.27 11.17 -24.66
C GLY A 93 -7.75 12.56 -25.09
N ALA A 94 -8.36 12.67 -26.28
CA ALA A 94 -8.90 13.92 -26.79
C ALA A 94 -10.05 14.48 -25.92
N GLU A 95 -10.99 13.64 -25.50
CA GLU A 95 -12.12 14.02 -24.66
C GLU A 95 -11.66 14.63 -23.32
N TYR A 96 -10.66 14.00 -22.70
CA TYR A 96 -10.12 14.44 -21.41
C TYR A 96 -8.90 15.36 -21.51
N LYS A 97 -8.56 15.80 -22.73
CA LYS A 97 -7.44 16.70 -23.04
C LYS A 97 -6.10 16.18 -22.52
N VAL A 98 -5.85 14.89 -22.67
CA VAL A 98 -4.58 14.24 -22.32
C VAL A 98 -3.80 13.95 -23.59
N THR A 99 -2.55 14.40 -23.63
CA THR A 99 -1.61 14.14 -24.72
C THR A 99 -0.43 13.31 -24.22
N LYS A 100 0.40 12.83 -25.15
CA LYS A 100 1.63 12.09 -24.80
C LYS A 100 2.59 12.86 -23.89
N ALA A 101 2.59 14.20 -23.96
CA ALA A 101 3.43 15.02 -23.10
C ALA A 101 2.97 14.99 -21.63
N ASP A 102 1.71 14.63 -21.38
CA ASP A 102 1.13 14.61 -20.04
C ASP A 102 1.31 13.26 -19.34
N PHE A 103 1.72 12.21 -20.07
CA PHE A 103 1.80 10.85 -19.55
C PHE A 103 2.86 10.71 -18.43
N PRO A 104 2.56 9.94 -17.36
CA PRO A 104 1.23 9.45 -16.98
C PRO A 104 0.36 10.58 -16.44
N ALA A 105 -0.90 10.66 -16.88
CA ALA A 105 -1.88 11.62 -16.37
C ALA A 105 -2.94 10.90 -15.53
N TYR A 106 -3.23 11.43 -14.34
CA TYR A 106 -4.23 10.86 -13.44
C TYR A 106 -5.45 11.76 -13.35
N LYS A 107 -6.64 11.16 -13.44
CA LYS A 107 -7.92 11.86 -13.32
C LYS A 107 -8.83 11.11 -12.36
N LEU A 108 -9.41 11.83 -11.41
CA LEU A 108 -10.32 11.31 -10.40
C LEU A 108 -11.77 11.54 -10.84
N PHE A 109 -12.52 10.45 -10.98
CA PHE A 109 -13.93 10.45 -11.27
C PHE A 109 -14.69 10.13 -9.99
N LEU A 110 -15.68 10.97 -9.67
CA LEU A 110 -16.54 10.82 -8.51
C LEU A 110 -17.98 10.73 -8.97
N LYS A 111 -18.71 9.76 -8.43
CA LYS A 111 -20.12 9.58 -8.77
C LYS A 111 -20.93 10.83 -8.42
N GLY A 112 -21.78 11.23 -9.36
CA GLY A 112 -22.59 12.45 -9.25
C GLY A 112 -21.85 13.74 -9.64
N LYS A 113 -20.54 13.70 -9.92
CA LYS A 113 -19.82 14.83 -10.53
C LYS A 113 -19.73 14.65 -12.04
N SER A 114 -20.03 15.73 -12.77
CA SER A 114 -20.03 15.72 -14.24
C SER A 114 -18.64 15.89 -14.85
N LYS A 115 -17.64 16.35 -14.07
CA LYS A 115 -16.27 16.55 -14.53
C LYS A 115 -15.29 15.84 -13.60
N PRO A 116 -14.27 15.17 -14.15
CA PRO A 116 -13.20 14.62 -13.33
C PRO A 116 -12.32 15.73 -12.74
N ILE A 117 -11.57 15.38 -11.70
CA ILE A 117 -10.58 16.23 -11.07
C ILE A 117 -9.20 15.79 -11.56
N ASP A 118 -8.41 16.73 -12.06
CA ASP A 118 -7.06 16.46 -12.55
C ASP A 118 -6.07 16.38 -11.39
N HIS A 119 -5.20 15.37 -11.41
CA HIS A 119 -4.07 15.32 -10.47
C HIS A 119 -2.93 16.19 -10.99
N THR A 120 -2.58 17.23 -10.24
CA THR A 120 -1.47 18.13 -10.55
C THR A 120 -0.30 18.00 -9.57
N GLY A 121 -0.40 17.08 -8.61
CA GLY A 121 0.62 16.86 -7.59
C GLY A 121 1.65 15.79 -7.97
N ASP A 122 2.39 15.34 -6.97
CA ASP A 122 3.43 14.31 -7.14
C ASP A 122 2.83 12.98 -7.57
N LYS A 123 3.46 12.32 -8.56
CA LYS A 123 3.03 11.04 -9.12
C LYS A 123 3.57 9.84 -8.32
N THR A 124 3.93 10.06 -7.05
CA THR A 124 4.42 9.05 -6.10
C THR A 124 3.25 8.35 -5.41
N GLU A 125 3.51 7.22 -4.74
CA GLU A 125 2.50 6.54 -3.93
C GLU A 125 1.82 7.47 -2.92
N ASP A 126 2.62 8.22 -2.16
CA ASP A 126 2.12 9.14 -1.14
C ASP A 126 1.38 10.34 -1.75
N GLY A 127 1.87 10.86 -2.88
CA GLY A 127 1.22 11.96 -3.60
C GLY A 127 -0.18 11.57 -4.10
N LEU A 128 -0.34 10.34 -4.60
CA LEU A 128 -1.63 9.81 -5.04
C LEU A 128 -2.59 9.56 -3.86
N LYS A 129 -2.10 9.01 -2.75
CA LYS A 129 -2.91 8.85 -1.52
C LYS A 129 -3.37 10.20 -0.98
N GLN A 130 -2.50 11.20 -0.96
CA GLN A 130 -2.83 12.54 -0.52
C GLN A 130 -3.90 13.18 -1.42
N PHE A 131 -3.73 13.08 -2.74
CA PHE A 131 -4.70 13.58 -3.70
C PHE A 131 -6.09 12.96 -3.49
N LEU A 132 -6.17 11.63 -3.34
CA LEU A 132 -7.45 10.97 -3.08
C LEU A 132 -8.03 11.36 -1.73
N SER A 133 -7.22 11.46 -0.68
CA SER A 133 -7.66 11.85 0.67
C SER A 133 -8.20 13.29 0.72
N GLN A 134 -7.71 14.18 -0.15
CA GLN A 134 -8.21 15.56 -0.25
C GLN A 134 -9.58 15.67 -0.91
N HIS A 135 -9.92 14.72 -1.78
CA HIS A 135 -11.14 14.77 -2.58
C HIS A 135 -12.18 13.71 -2.22
N THR A 136 -11.84 12.79 -1.32
CA THR A 136 -12.67 11.67 -0.92
C THR A 136 -12.50 11.38 0.58
N ASN A 137 -13.46 10.67 1.17
CA ASN A 137 -13.35 10.15 2.53
C ASN A 137 -12.76 8.74 2.55
N LEU A 138 -11.91 8.39 1.57
CA LEU A 138 -11.28 7.08 1.49
C LEU A 138 -10.23 6.94 2.59
N TRP A 139 -10.22 5.77 3.21
CA TRP A 139 -9.21 5.41 4.20
C TRP A 139 -8.12 4.55 3.57
N PHE A 140 -6.89 5.08 3.53
CA PHE A 140 -5.69 4.38 3.08
C PHE A 140 -4.97 3.75 4.28
N GLY A 141 -5.49 2.62 4.75
CA GLY A 141 -4.84 1.83 5.80
C GLY A 141 -3.51 1.21 5.36
N LEU A 142 -2.67 0.88 6.33
CA LEU A 142 -1.50 0.04 6.07
C LEU A 142 -1.94 -1.41 5.77
N PRO A 143 -1.18 -2.19 4.99
CA PRO A 143 -1.50 -3.59 4.74
C PRO A 143 -1.74 -4.38 6.04
N GLY A 144 -2.82 -5.16 6.09
CA GLY A 144 -3.25 -5.91 7.27
C GLY A 144 -3.99 -5.11 8.35
N THR A 145 -4.25 -3.81 8.13
CA THR A 145 -5.06 -3.00 9.04
C THR A 145 -6.52 -2.90 8.58
N LEU A 146 -7.43 -2.63 9.52
CA LEU A 146 -8.86 -2.52 9.27
C LEU A 146 -9.38 -1.26 9.94
N GLU A 147 -9.93 -0.32 9.18
CA GLU A 147 -10.30 1.03 9.65
C GLU A 147 -11.11 1.02 10.96
N ALA A 148 -12.14 0.17 10.99
CA ALA A 148 -13.03 0.09 12.14
C ALA A 148 -12.31 -0.45 13.40
N LEU A 149 -11.41 -1.42 13.22
CA LEU A 149 -10.60 -1.96 14.32
C LEU A 149 -9.45 -1.02 14.70
N ASP A 150 -8.90 -0.27 13.77
CA ASP A 150 -7.90 0.77 14.00
C ASP A 150 -8.45 1.84 14.94
N ARG A 151 -9.67 2.29 14.67
CA ARG A 151 -10.37 3.24 15.52
C ARG A 151 -10.61 2.64 16.92
N LEU A 152 -11.11 1.42 17.00
CA LEU A 152 -11.31 0.72 18.27
C LEU A 152 -10.00 0.49 19.02
N ALA A 153 -8.88 0.23 18.34
CA ALA A 153 -7.57 0.05 18.93
C ALA A 153 -7.06 1.32 19.62
N ARG A 154 -7.28 2.49 19.01
CA ARG A 154 -6.96 3.79 19.63
C ARG A 154 -7.81 4.04 20.87
N GLU A 155 -9.13 3.86 20.75
CA GLU A 155 -10.05 4.00 21.89
C GLU A 155 -9.68 3.01 23.02
N TYR A 156 -9.31 1.77 22.66
CA TYR A 156 -8.89 0.73 23.59
C TYR A 156 -7.60 1.09 24.31
N PHE A 157 -6.63 1.68 23.61
CA PHE A 157 -5.38 2.13 24.21
C PHE A 157 -5.60 3.25 25.23
N ASP A 158 -6.45 4.23 24.90
CA ASP A 158 -6.74 5.36 25.79
C ASP A 158 -7.39 4.88 27.10
N VAL A 159 -8.39 3.99 27.02
CA VAL A 159 -9.04 3.43 28.23
C VAL A 159 -8.12 2.50 29.00
N SER A 160 -7.26 1.74 28.32
CA SER A 160 -6.29 0.85 28.97
C SER A 160 -5.22 1.64 29.71
N SER A 161 -4.79 2.76 29.14
CA SER A 161 -3.83 3.69 29.77
C SER A 161 -4.44 4.40 30.99
N ALA A 162 -5.75 4.63 30.97
CA ALA A 162 -6.51 5.17 32.10
C ALA A 162 -6.90 4.13 33.15
N ALA A 163 -6.50 2.86 32.98
CA ALA A 163 -6.86 1.72 33.84
C ALA A 163 -8.39 1.51 34.00
N ASP A 164 -9.18 1.83 32.97
CA ASP A 164 -10.62 1.62 32.96
C ASP A 164 -10.98 0.22 32.41
N GLU A 165 -10.95 -0.77 33.31
CA GLU A 165 -11.25 -2.17 32.97
C GLU A 165 -12.66 -2.39 32.40
N THR A 166 -13.64 -1.57 32.79
CA THR A 166 -15.04 -1.76 32.36
C THR A 166 -15.20 -1.37 30.89
N ASN A 167 -14.68 -0.21 30.52
CA ASN A 167 -14.69 0.24 29.13
C ASN A 167 -13.73 -0.59 28.26
N GLN A 168 -12.60 -1.04 28.82
CA GLN A 168 -11.69 -1.96 28.15
C GLN A 168 -12.40 -3.27 27.75
N LYS A 169 -13.13 -3.92 28.66
CA LYS A 169 -13.91 -5.13 28.35
C LYS A 169 -14.99 -4.87 27.31
N THR A 170 -15.67 -3.72 27.40
CA THR A 170 -16.70 -3.32 26.45
C THR A 170 -16.15 -3.16 25.03
N LEU A 171 -14.99 -2.51 24.87
CA LEU A 171 -14.35 -2.32 23.58
C LEU A 171 -13.80 -3.64 23.00
N LEU A 172 -13.28 -4.53 23.85
CA LEU A 172 -12.84 -5.86 23.43
C LEU A 172 -14.01 -6.67 22.85
N GLU A 173 -15.17 -6.67 23.50
CA GLU A 173 -16.35 -7.38 22.99
C GLU A 173 -16.90 -6.74 21.71
N LYS A 174 -16.92 -5.40 21.61
CA LYS A 174 -17.24 -4.70 20.36
C LYS A 174 -16.31 -5.11 19.22
N ALA A 175 -15.00 -5.17 19.48
CA ALA A 175 -14.03 -5.63 18.50
C ALA A 175 -14.31 -7.08 18.08
N ARG A 176 -14.60 -8.00 19.02
CA ARG A 176 -14.97 -9.38 18.68
C ARG A 176 -16.21 -9.45 17.79
N GLU A 177 -17.21 -8.63 18.08
CA GLU A 177 -18.44 -8.59 17.30
C GLU A 177 -18.20 -8.06 15.88
N GLN A 178 -17.38 -7.02 15.73
CA GLN A 178 -16.95 -6.56 14.40
C GLN A 178 -16.19 -7.63 13.63
N VAL A 179 -15.29 -8.36 14.28
CA VAL A 179 -14.54 -9.44 13.63
C VAL A 179 -15.46 -10.55 13.12
N LYS A 180 -16.52 -10.89 13.86
CA LYS A 180 -17.54 -11.86 13.42
C LYS A 180 -18.34 -11.37 12.20
N GLY A 181 -18.47 -10.05 12.03
CA GLY A 181 -19.17 -9.43 10.91
C GLY A 181 -18.40 -9.43 9.59
N PHE A 182 -17.09 -9.68 9.60
CA PHE A 182 -16.31 -9.73 8.36
C PHE A 182 -16.60 -11.03 7.58
N VAL A 183 -16.84 -10.89 6.28
CA VAL A 183 -17.07 -12.03 5.38
C VAL A 183 -15.76 -12.56 4.80
N ASP A 184 -14.77 -11.68 4.62
CA ASP A 184 -13.48 -12.03 4.04
C ASP A 184 -12.56 -12.71 5.07
N LYS A 185 -11.99 -13.87 4.71
CA LYS A 185 -11.12 -14.66 5.60
C LYS A 185 -9.81 -13.94 5.97
N LYS A 186 -9.27 -13.08 5.10
CA LYS A 186 -8.08 -12.26 5.39
C LYS A 186 -8.42 -11.15 6.37
N GLU A 187 -9.58 -10.50 6.22
CA GLU A 187 -10.08 -9.52 7.19
C GLU A 187 -10.31 -10.18 8.56
N GLN A 188 -10.93 -11.37 8.61
CA GLN A 188 -11.09 -12.14 9.85
C GLN A 188 -9.75 -12.45 10.55
N LYS A 189 -8.76 -12.97 9.81
CA LYS A 189 -7.42 -13.26 10.36
C LYS A 189 -6.71 -12.01 10.88
N SER A 190 -6.83 -10.90 10.16
CA SER A 190 -6.30 -9.61 10.60
C SER A 190 -7.00 -9.17 11.89
N GLY A 191 -8.34 -9.27 11.92
CA GLY A 191 -9.18 -8.99 13.07
C GLY A 191 -8.83 -9.81 14.31
N GLU A 192 -8.62 -11.13 14.17
CA GLU A 192 -8.15 -11.99 15.26
C GLU A 192 -6.82 -11.51 15.86
N SER A 193 -5.96 -10.88 15.07
CA SER A 193 -4.70 -10.31 15.55
C SER A 193 -4.93 -9.08 16.43
N TYR A 194 -5.90 -8.22 16.10
CA TYR A 194 -6.33 -7.12 16.99
C TYR A 194 -6.83 -7.66 18.33
N ILE A 195 -7.70 -8.68 18.29
CA ILE A 195 -8.26 -9.29 19.50
C ILE A 195 -7.15 -9.88 20.39
N LYS A 196 -6.19 -10.61 19.81
CA LYS A 196 -5.07 -11.19 20.56
C LYS A 196 -4.19 -10.11 21.21
N ILE A 197 -3.98 -8.99 20.53
CA ILE A 197 -3.23 -7.86 21.08
C ILE A 197 -4.00 -7.22 22.23
N MET A 198 -5.30 -6.94 22.06
CA MET A 198 -6.15 -6.42 23.12
C MET A 198 -6.19 -7.35 24.33
N GLU A 199 -6.38 -8.66 24.15
CA GLU A 199 -6.33 -9.65 25.24
C GLU A 199 -4.97 -9.67 25.95
N ALA A 200 -3.87 -9.52 25.22
CA ALA A 200 -2.53 -9.44 25.82
C ALA A 200 -2.35 -8.16 26.63
N VAL A 201 -2.86 -7.02 26.17
CA VAL A 201 -2.87 -5.76 26.91
C VAL A 201 -3.73 -5.87 28.18
N ALA A 202 -4.91 -6.49 28.10
CA ALA A 202 -5.74 -6.73 29.29
C ALA A 202 -5.04 -7.57 30.37
N LYS A 203 -4.17 -8.52 29.97
CA LYS A 203 -3.44 -9.41 30.89
C LYS A 203 -2.12 -8.83 31.39
N GLN A 204 -1.40 -8.09 30.56
CA GLN A 204 -0.01 -7.69 30.79
C GLN A 204 0.20 -6.17 30.88
N GLY A 205 -0.87 -5.39 30.73
CA GLY A 205 -0.84 -3.93 30.69
C GLY A 205 -0.37 -3.34 29.36
N VAL A 206 -0.46 -2.02 29.24
CA VAL A 206 -0.09 -1.25 28.03
C VAL A 206 1.39 -1.39 27.65
N ASP A 207 2.27 -1.67 28.61
CA ASP A 207 3.70 -1.91 28.35
C ASP A 207 3.96 -3.10 27.43
N PHE A 208 2.99 -4.03 27.31
CA PHE A 208 3.05 -5.11 26.33
C PHE A 208 3.24 -4.57 24.91
N LEU A 209 2.59 -3.48 24.53
CA LEU A 209 2.66 -2.91 23.18
C LEU A 209 4.09 -2.49 22.82
N LYS A 210 4.82 -1.90 23.78
CA LYS A 210 6.23 -1.50 23.60
C LYS A 210 7.14 -2.73 23.45
N ARG A 211 6.99 -3.72 24.33
CA ARG A 211 7.78 -4.96 24.28
C ARG A 211 7.53 -5.74 22.99
N GLU A 212 6.26 -5.87 22.63
CA GLU A 212 5.84 -6.59 21.44
C GLU A 212 6.27 -5.88 20.16
N GLY A 213 6.17 -4.54 20.11
CA GLY A 213 6.69 -3.74 19.00
C GLY A 213 8.18 -3.98 18.76
N ARG A 214 9.01 -3.92 19.82
CA ARG A 214 10.45 -4.22 19.71
C ARG A 214 10.72 -5.65 19.24
N ARG A 215 9.99 -6.63 19.79
CA ARG A 215 10.13 -8.04 19.40
C ARG A 215 9.83 -8.23 17.91
N VAL A 216 8.72 -7.68 17.42
CA VAL A 216 8.32 -7.79 16.01
C VAL A 216 9.32 -7.10 15.09
N GLN A 217 9.80 -5.90 15.43
CA GLN A 217 10.83 -5.22 14.66
C GLN A 217 12.14 -6.01 14.59
N ASN A 218 12.57 -6.61 15.70
CA ASN A 218 13.78 -7.44 15.71
C ASN A 218 13.62 -8.70 14.84
N LEU A 219 12.43 -9.29 14.82
CA LEU A 219 12.14 -10.43 13.94
C LEU A 219 12.13 -10.03 12.46
N LEU A 220 11.62 -8.84 12.13
CA LEU A 220 11.63 -8.31 10.76
C LEU A 220 13.05 -8.04 10.23
N LYS A 221 13.99 -7.71 11.11
CA LYS A 221 15.42 -7.55 10.76
C LYS A 221 16.14 -8.89 10.56
N GLY A 222 15.58 -9.98 11.09
CA GLY A 222 16.15 -11.33 10.98
C GLY A 222 15.96 -11.96 9.61
N LYS A 223 16.68 -13.06 9.35
CA LYS A 223 16.47 -13.88 8.16
C LYS A 223 15.21 -14.73 8.34
N ILE A 224 14.13 -14.30 7.69
CA ILE A 224 12.82 -14.97 7.71
C ILE A 224 12.31 -15.18 6.29
N THR A 225 11.33 -16.07 6.12
CA THR A 225 10.67 -16.30 4.83
C THR A 225 9.78 -15.12 4.45
N ASP A 226 9.54 -14.90 3.16
CA ASP A 226 8.73 -13.78 2.67
C ASP A 226 7.32 -13.78 3.27
N THR A 227 6.69 -14.95 3.37
CA THR A 227 5.37 -15.09 4.01
C THR A 227 5.39 -14.66 5.48
N LYS A 228 6.43 -15.05 6.24
CA LYS A 228 6.55 -14.65 7.65
C LYS A 228 6.86 -13.17 7.77
N LYS A 229 7.59 -12.59 6.81
CA LYS A 229 7.88 -11.17 6.76
C LYS A 229 6.60 -10.37 6.57
N GLU A 230 5.73 -10.79 5.65
CA GLU A 230 4.42 -10.17 5.44
C GLU A 230 3.53 -10.26 6.68
N GLU A 231 3.43 -11.44 7.30
CA GLU A 231 2.65 -11.62 8.55
C GLU A 231 3.16 -10.73 9.70
N LEU A 232 4.48 -10.65 9.88
CA LEU A 232 5.09 -9.79 10.88
C LEU A 232 4.94 -8.30 10.54
N GLN A 233 4.95 -7.94 9.26
CA GLN A 233 4.71 -6.57 8.82
C GLN A 233 3.25 -6.17 9.11
N HIS A 234 2.28 -7.02 8.80
CA HIS A 234 0.88 -6.79 9.17
C HIS A 234 0.72 -6.64 10.67
N ARG A 235 1.33 -7.52 11.48
CA ARG A 235 1.31 -7.40 12.93
C ARG A 235 1.96 -6.11 13.43
N SER A 236 3.04 -5.67 12.80
CA SER A 236 3.67 -4.38 13.09
C SER A 236 2.73 -3.22 12.79
N ASN A 237 2.04 -3.26 11.66
CA ASN A 237 1.09 -2.22 11.26
C ASN A 237 -0.09 -2.12 12.24
N ILE A 238 -0.66 -3.27 12.65
CA ILE A 238 -1.73 -3.35 13.64
C ILE A 238 -1.28 -2.77 15.00
N LEU A 239 -0.04 -3.05 15.43
CA LEU A 239 0.49 -2.50 16.69
C LEU A 239 0.59 -0.96 16.67
N LEU A 240 0.83 -0.36 15.50
CA LEU A 240 0.85 1.11 15.36
C LEU A 240 -0.53 1.72 15.60
N SER A 241 -1.61 0.98 15.34
CA SER A 241 -2.99 1.43 15.59
C SER A 241 -3.31 1.63 17.06
N PHE A 242 -2.57 0.98 17.97
CA PHE A 242 -2.70 1.13 19.42
C PHE A 242 -1.87 2.28 19.99
N LYS A 243 -1.21 3.09 19.16
CA LYS A 243 -0.44 4.25 19.64
C LYS A 243 -1.21 5.54 19.38
N SER A 244 -1.10 6.48 20.32
CA SER A 244 -1.51 7.86 20.05
C SER A 244 -0.51 8.52 19.07
N LEU A 245 -0.99 9.45 18.25
CA LEU A 245 -0.14 10.26 17.35
C LEU A 245 1.02 10.95 18.09
N LYS A 246 0.85 11.25 19.39
CA LYS A 246 1.92 11.83 20.21
C LYS A 246 3.05 10.84 20.48
N GLU A 247 2.71 9.59 20.78
CA GLU A 247 3.70 8.56 21.12
C GLU A 247 4.44 8.05 19.87
N SER A 248 3.77 8.00 18.71
CA SER A 248 4.42 7.67 17.42
C SER A 248 5.46 8.70 16.98
N VAL A 249 5.24 9.99 17.27
CA VAL A 249 6.17 11.07 16.97
C VAL A 249 7.41 11.01 17.87
N THR A 250 7.24 10.73 19.17
CA THR A 250 8.39 10.50 20.08
C THR A 250 9.18 9.25 19.71
N ASP A 251 8.53 8.13 19.39
CA ASP A 251 9.22 6.89 19.01
C ASP A 251 9.97 7.05 17.68
N THR A 252 9.45 7.83 16.73
CA THR A 252 10.16 8.15 15.48
C THR A 252 11.32 9.11 15.70
N LEU A 253 11.18 10.09 16.60
CA LEU A 253 12.29 10.96 17.02
C LEU A 253 13.40 10.17 17.69
N ASP A 254 13.07 9.19 18.53
CA ASP A 254 14.07 8.38 19.23
C ASP A 254 14.71 7.34 18.30
N ALA A 255 13.92 6.72 17.40
CA ALA A 255 14.48 5.85 16.36
C ALA A 255 15.38 6.61 15.37
N ALA A 256 15.02 7.85 15.01
CA ALA A 256 15.86 8.70 14.15
C ALA A 256 17.18 9.06 14.85
N LYS A 257 17.16 9.34 16.17
CA LYS A 257 18.37 9.57 16.95
C LYS A 257 19.27 8.34 16.97
N ASP A 258 18.73 7.14 17.21
CA ASP A 258 19.52 5.90 17.21
C ASP A 258 20.19 5.67 15.83
N THR A 259 19.48 5.91 14.73
CA THR A 259 20.09 5.80 13.38
C THR A 259 21.17 6.85 13.10
N VAL A 260 21.04 8.06 13.65
CA VAL A 260 22.07 9.12 13.52
C VAL A 260 23.30 8.79 14.37
N VAL A 261 23.11 8.17 15.54
CA VAL A 261 24.20 7.69 16.40
C VAL A 261 24.95 6.56 15.73
N ASP A 262 24.26 5.55 15.19
CA ASP A 262 24.86 4.44 14.44
C ASP A 262 25.62 4.93 13.19
N ALA A 263 25.08 5.95 12.50
CA ALA A 263 25.76 6.55 11.35
C ALA A 263 27.00 7.36 11.77
N ALA A 264 26.93 8.10 12.88
CA ALA A 264 28.06 8.86 13.41
C ALA A 264 29.19 7.96 13.91
N GLU A 265 28.87 6.79 14.47
CA GLU A 265 29.86 5.81 14.92
C GLU A 265 30.60 5.16 13.74
N LYS A 266 29.86 4.77 12.68
CA LYS A 266 30.48 4.26 11.44
C LYS A 266 31.36 5.29 10.73
N VAL A 267 30.98 6.56 10.76
CA VAL A 267 31.82 7.64 10.20
C VAL A 267 33.09 7.83 11.03
N LYS A 268 33.02 7.72 12.37
CA LYS A 268 34.22 7.77 13.21
C LYS A 268 35.17 6.61 12.92
N GLU A 269 34.67 5.38 12.79
CA GLU A 269 35.50 4.22 12.47
C GLU A 269 36.20 4.36 11.11
N ALA A 270 35.49 4.87 10.08
CA ALA A 270 36.06 5.13 8.76
C ALA A 270 37.16 6.21 8.78
N VAL A 271 37.00 7.26 9.59
CA VAL A 271 38.00 8.35 9.72
C VAL A 271 39.23 7.93 10.53
N THR A 272 39.11 6.96 11.44
CA THR A 272 40.25 6.42 12.19
C THR A 272 41.03 5.33 11.43
N GLY A 273 40.40 4.63 10.48
CA GLY A 273 41.05 3.58 9.68
C GLY A 273 41.99 4.08 8.57
N GLU A 274 41.95 5.37 8.24
CA GLU A 274 42.77 5.96 7.16
C GLU A 274 44.12 6.52 7.66
N LYS A 275 44.48 6.30 8.94
CA LYS A 275 45.74 6.78 9.53
C LYS A 275 46.87 5.75 9.64
N ASP A 276 46.64 4.50 9.25
CA ASP A 276 47.63 3.41 9.33
C ASP A 276 48.02 2.82 7.96
N LEU A 277 48.12 3.66 6.92
CA LEU A 277 48.71 3.33 5.61
C LEU A 277 49.82 4.31 5.24
#